data_AF-A0AAE1DHP0-F1
#
_entry.id   AF-A0AAE1DHP0-F1
#
_cell.length_a   1.000
_cell.length_b   1.000
_cell.length_c   1.000
_cell.angle_alpha   90.00
_cell.angle_beta   90.00
_cell.angle_gamma   90.00
#
_symmetry.space_group_name_H-M   'P 1'
#
loop_
_entity.id
_entity.type
_entity.pdbx_description
1 polymer ?
#
loop_
_entity_poly.entity_id
_entity_poly.type
_entity_poly.pdbx_seq_one_letter_code
_entity_poly.pdbx_strand_id
1 'polypeptide(L)'
;MNSTQLRELAKVTADTLQGYLRDTEDWKTSKKTKDVLVEHKHSAIAGNEHGYLYRAQCEFNCSKDILFKYMYPIGGAESELRKKWDKDISDLQLVEKIAPDLSVNMVRTNSAAMGMIYPREYVDLVFEICDDDVMSCNAVSIDCPAQPSNPKFVRGWNHPCGFFCHDIPGHPGRAKFVLIVQTDIKGNLPRSLVDSAIPGAVAGLCNNLRQILKKDGYLTR
;
A
#
# COMPACT_ATOMS: atom_id res chain seq x y z
N MET A 1 -16.12 -13.89 -8.48
CA MET A 1 -15.46 -14.98 -7.72
C MET A 1 -16.32 -15.31 -6.51
N ASN A 2 -16.34 -16.56 -6.06
CA ASN A 2 -16.99 -16.92 -4.79
C ASN A 2 -16.02 -16.72 -3.60
N SER A 3 -16.53 -16.82 -2.36
CA SER A 3 -15.74 -16.58 -1.15
C SER A 3 -14.51 -17.49 -1.01
N THR A 4 -14.60 -18.75 -1.42
CA THR A 4 -13.47 -19.69 -1.42
C THR A 4 -12.37 -19.27 -2.39
N GLN A 5 -12.74 -18.89 -3.62
CA GLN A 5 -11.79 -18.40 -4.62
C GLN A 5 -11.11 -17.10 -4.17
N LEU A 6 -11.88 -16.19 -3.54
CA LEU A 6 -11.34 -14.96 -2.98
C LEU A 6 -10.34 -15.26 -1.85
N ARG A 7 -10.68 -16.19 -0.95
CA ARG A 7 -9.77 -16.62 0.11
C ARG A 7 -8.46 -17.19 -0.43
N GLU A 8 -8.52 -17.99 -1.48
CA GLU A 8 -7.33 -18.57 -2.10
C GLU A 8 -6.46 -17.47 -2.75
N LEU A 9 -7.07 -16.57 -3.51
CA LEU A 9 -6.38 -15.42 -4.09
C LEU A 9 -5.70 -14.56 -3.02
N ALA A 10 -6.37 -14.31 -1.89
CA ALA A 10 -5.81 -13.59 -0.75
C ALA A 10 -4.56 -14.27 -0.16
N LYS A 11 -4.58 -15.61 -0.02
CA LYS A 11 -3.43 -16.37 0.47
C LYS A 11 -2.26 -16.31 -0.50
N VAL A 12 -2.50 -16.56 -1.79
CA VAL A 12 -1.48 -16.44 -2.85
C VAL A 12 -0.88 -15.03 -2.88
N THR A 13 -1.71 -14.01 -2.68
CA THR A 13 -1.27 -12.61 -2.59
C THR A 13 -0.34 -12.44 -1.39
N ALA A 14 -0.75 -12.85 -0.19
CA ALA A 14 0.09 -12.75 1.00
C ALA A 14 1.43 -13.50 0.83
N ASP A 15 1.42 -14.73 0.30
CA ASP A 15 2.63 -15.51 0.03
C ASP A 15 3.56 -14.81 -0.96
N THR A 16 2.99 -14.18 -1.99
CA THR A 16 3.73 -13.37 -2.98
C THR A 16 4.42 -12.19 -2.30
N LEU A 17 3.70 -11.43 -1.46
CA LEU A 17 4.28 -10.30 -0.75
C LEU A 17 5.37 -10.74 0.25
N GLN A 18 5.18 -11.88 0.93
CA GLN A 18 6.21 -12.49 1.78
C GLN A 18 7.45 -12.88 0.96
N GLY A 19 7.28 -13.30 -0.29
CA GLY A 19 8.37 -13.48 -1.24
C GLY A 19 9.13 -12.17 -1.49
N TYR A 20 8.41 -11.09 -1.83
CA TYR A 20 9.00 -9.77 -2.06
C TYR A 20 9.70 -9.16 -0.83
N LEU A 21 9.19 -9.46 0.36
CA LEU A 21 9.79 -9.02 1.62
C LEU A 21 11.14 -9.69 1.89
N ARG A 22 11.26 -10.99 1.57
CA ARG A 22 12.48 -11.79 1.77
C ARG A 22 13.52 -11.61 0.66
N ASP A 23 13.07 -11.16 -0.50
CA ASP A 23 13.93 -10.96 -1.66
C ASP A 23 14.90 -9.79 -1.46
N THR A 24 16.20 -10.08 -1.58
CA THR A 24 17.29 -9.11 -1.42
C THR A 24 18.06 -8.84 -2.71
N GLU A 25 17.62 -9.40 -3.84
CA GLU A 25 18.38 -9.40 -5.09
C GLU A 25 17.81 -8.41 -6.12
N ASP A 26 18.70 -7.83 -6.94
CA ASP A 26 18.36 -7.01 -8.12
C ASP A 26 17.50 -5.76 -7.90
N TRP A 27 17.38 -5.28 -6.66
CA TRP A 27 16.71 -4.03 -6.32
C TRP A 27 17.58 -2.81 -6.69
N LYS A 28 16.99 -1.86 -7.41
CA LYS A 28 17.61 -0.58 -7.76
C LYS A 28 17.05 0.52 -6.89
N THR A 29 17.91 1.39 -6.34
CA THR A 29 17.45 2.55 -5.57
C THR A 29 16.74 3.56 -6.47
N SER A 30 15.46 3.85 -6.18
CA SER A 30 14.69 4.92 -6.83
C SER A 30 14.83 6.24 -6.09
N LYS A 31 14.81 6.18 -4.75
CA LYS A 31 14.87 7.36 -3.88
C LYS A 31 15.42 6.94 -2.53
N LYS A 32 16.34 7.74 -1.98
CA LYS A 32 16.92 7.49 -0.65
C LYS A 32 16.99 8.80 0.11
N THR A 33 16.53 8.75 1.35
CA THR A 33 16.69 9.82 2.35
C THR A 33 17.27 9.17 3.61
N LYS A 34 17.45 9.97 4.68
CA LYS A 34 17.86 9.42 5.98
C LYS A 34 16.80 8.49 6.61
N ASP A 35 15.51 8.70 6.28
CA ASP A 35 14.37 8.07 6.96
C ASP A 35 13.65 7.03 6.10
N VAL A 36 13.92 7.01 4.78
CA VAL A 36 13.18 6.25 3.78
C VAL A 36 14.14 5.76 2.70
N LEU A 37 14.10 4.46 2.41
CA LEU A 37 14.67 3.85 1.22
C LEU A 37 13.53 3.37 0.32
N VAL A 38 13.47 3.85 -0.92
CA VAL A 38 12.58 3.36 -1.97
C VAL A 38 13.41 2.70 -3.05
N GLU A 39 13.12 1.46 -3.32
CA GLU A 39 13.76 0.63 -4.33
C GLU A 39 12.72 0.15 -5.34
N HIS A 40 13.18 -0.24 -6.52
CA HIS A 40 12.35 -0.86 -7.54
C HIS A 40 13.06 -2.02 -8.23
N LYS A 41 12.27 -2.91 -8.80
CA LYS A 41 12.67 -3.90 -9.80
C LYS A 41 11.58 -4.07 -10.85
N HIS A 42 11.92 -4.57 -12.02
CA HIS A 42 10.90 -4.86 -13.04
C HIS A 42 9.89 -5.87 -12.50
N SER A 43 8.62 -5.65 -12.81
CA SER A 43 7.57 -6.58 -12.37
C SER A 43 7.70 -7.89 -13.13
N ALA A 44 7.58 -9.00 -12.39
CA ALA A 44 7.54 -10.35 -12.96
C ALA A 44 6.09 -10.85 -13.18
N ILE A 45 5.09 -9.98 -12.98
CA ILE A 45 3.68 -10.36 -13.15
C ILE A 45 3.29 -10.27 -14.62
N ALA A 46 2.67 -11.34 -15.12
CA ALA A 46 2.11 -11.40 -16.47
C ALA A 46 1.09 -10.26 -16.68
N GLY A 47 1.24 -9.53 -17.77
CA GLY A 47 0.46 -8.34 -18.09
C GLY A 47 0.96 -7.04 -17.43
N ASN A 48 2.06 -7.08 -16.67
CA ASN A 48 2.72 -5.91 -16.09
C ASN A 48 4.25 -5.94 -16.27
N GLU A 49 4.77 -6.67 -17.25
CA GLU A 49 6.21 -6.88 -17.52
C GLU A 49 6.96 -5.56 -17.74
N HIS A 50 6.20 -4.55 -18.12
CA HIS A 50 6.63 -3.21 -18.42
C HIS A 50 6.56 -2.25 -17.23
N GLY A 51 5.89 -2.64 -16.15
CA GLY A 51 5.81 -1.92 -14.91
C GLY A 51 6.90 -2.30 -13.91
N TYR A 52 6.81 -1.70 -12.74
CA TYR A 52 7.77 -1.88 -11.66
C TYR A 52 7.09 -2.36 -10.38
N LEU A 53 7.79 -3.23 -9.66
CA LEU A 53 7.58 -3.47 -8.25
C LEU A 53 8.40 -2.44 -7.47
N TYR A 54 7.77 -1.69 -6.57
CA TYR A 54 8.42 -0.77 -5.66
C TYR A 54 8.36 -1.31 -4.24
N ARG A 55 9.45 -1.10 -3.49
CA ARG A 55 9.52 -1.38 -2.06
C ARG A 55 10.04 -0.15 -1.34
N ALA A 56 9.27 0.33 -0.37
CA ALA A 56 9.75 1.30 0.60
C ALA A 56 10.03 0.64 1.94
N GLN A 57 11.13 1.04 2.57
CA GLN A 57 11.53 0.60 3.90
C GLN A 57 11.76 1.83 4.78
N CYS A 58 11.08 1.85 5.93
CA CYS A 58 11.04 2.98 6.86
C CYS A 58 11.11 2.42 8.29
N GLU A 59 11.89 3.02 9.19
CA GLU A 59 11.90 2.65 10.62
C GLU A 59 11.29 3.75 11.48
N PHE A 60 10.58 3.35 12.54
CA PHE A 60 9.87 4.26 13.44
C PHE A 60 10.15 3.90 14.89
N ASN A 61 10.29 4.93 15.73
CA ASN A 61 10.39 4.80 17.19
C ASN A 61 8.98 4.71 17.81
N CYS A 62 8.19 3.74 17.36
CA CYS A 62 6.89 3.35 17.94
C CYS A 62 6.65 1.86 17.72
N SER A 63 5.60 1.29 18.33
CA SER A 63 5.23 -0.12 18.11
C SER A 63 4.62 -0.35 16.73
N LYS A 64 4.65 -1.60 16.27
CA LYS A 64 3.98 -2.03 15.04
C LYS A 64 2.46 -1.79 15.06
N ASP A 65 1.81 -1.90 16.22
CA ASP A 65 0.37 -1.66 16.40
C ASP A 65 -0.01 -0.22 16.07
N ILE A 66 0.82 0.73 16.50
CA ILE A 66 0.62 2.14 16.17
C ILE A 66 0.78 2.36 14.66
N LEU A 67 1.80 1.77 14.04
CA LEU A 67 1.96 1.88 12.58
C LEU A 67 0.76 1.30 11.85
N PHE A 68 0.31 0.10 12.22
CA PHE A 68 -0.82 -0.56 11.60
C PHE A 68 -2.11 0.25 11.74
N LYS A 69 -2.38 0.76 12.95
CA LYS A 69 -3.54 1.64 13.23
C LYS A 69 -3.55 2.88 12.34
N TYR A 70 -2.41 3.55 12.16
CA TYR A 70 -2.35 4.76 11.33
C TYR A 70 -2.43 4.46 9.83
N MET A 71 -1.97 3.28 9.41
CA MET A 71 -1.99 2.81 8.03
C MET A 71 -3.26 2.04 7.64
N TYR A 72 -4.20 1.86 8.58
CA TYR A 72 -5.37 1.01 8.38
C TYR A 72 -6.13 1.36 7.09
N PRO A 73 -6.22 0.43 6.11
CA PRO A 73 -6.65 0.77 4.76
C PRO A 73 -8.16 0.56 4.51
N ILE A 74 -8.88 -0.10 5.42
CA ILE A 74 -10.26 -0.53 5.18
C ILE A 74 -11.26 0.54 5.61
N GLY A 75 -12.14 0.95 4.68
CA GLY A 75 -13.15 1.96 4.94
C GLY A 75 -14.01 1.66 6.18
N GLY A 76 -14.34 2.70 6.95
CA GLY A 76 -15.02 2.58 8.24
C GLY A 76 -14.36 3.46 9.30
N ALA A 77 -14.86 3.41 10.53
CA ALA A 77 -14.45 4.31 11.61
C ALA A 77 -12.93 4.28 11.89
N GLU A 78 -12.27 3.14 11.73
CA GLU A 78 -10.83 2.98 11.97
C GLU A 78 -9.98 3.69 10.89
N SER A 79 -10.43 3.69 9.63
CA SER A 79 -9.73 4.37 8.52
C SER A 79 -9.87 5.89 8.52
N GLU A 80 -10.79 6.45 9.32
CA GLU A 80 -10.94 7.91 9.45
C GLU A 80 -9.67 8.57 10.01
N LEU A 81 -8.84 7.80 10.72
CA LEU A 81 -7.51 8.27 11.10
C LEU A 81 -6.62 8.45 9.87
N ARG A 82 -6.56 7.44 8.99
CA ARG A 82 -5.74 7.48 7.77
C ARG A 82 -6.10 8.65 6.86
N LYS A 83 -7.40 8.88 6.63
CA LYS A 83 -7.90 10.00 5.80
C LYS A 83 -7.46 11.38 6.28
N LYS A 84 -7.19 11.55 7.59
CA LYS A 84 -6.78 12.85 8.16
C LYS A 84 -5.35 13.24 7.83
N TRP A 85 -4.49 12.28 7.49
CA TRP A 85 -3.06 12.53 7.31
C TRP A 85 -2.51 12.08 5.96
N ASP A 86 -3.11 11.06 5.35
CA ASP A 86 -2.70 10.53 4.05
C ASP A 86 -3.17 11.47 2.93
N LYS A 87 -2.25 12.32 2.46
CA LYS A 87 -2.54 13.34 1.45
C LYS A 87 -2.79 12.77 0.06
N ASP A 88 -2.39 11.52 -0.19
CA ASP A 88 -2.53 10.90 -1.51
C ASP A 88 -3.93 10.29 -1.70
N ILE A 89 -4.69 10.12 -0.61
CA ILE A 89 -6.01 9.49 -0.61
C ILE A 89 -7.12 10.54 -0.50
N SER A 90 -8.18 10.37 -1.29
CA SER A 90 -9.41 11.15 -1.21
C SER A 90 -10.53 10.39 -0.53
N ASP A 91 -10.54 9.05 -0.63
CA ASP A 91 -11.59 8.22 -0.04
C ASP A 91 -11.12 6.79 0.23
N LEU A 92 -11.69 6.19 1.28
CA LEU A 92 -11.55 4.78 1.65
C LEU A 92 -12.95 4.25 1.94
N GLN A 93 -13.37 3.26 1.17
CA GLN A 93 -14.72 2.71 1.22
C GLN A 93 -14.64 1.17 1.32
N LEU A 94 -15.19 0.63 2.40
CA LEU A 94 -15.47 -0.80 2.48
C LEU A 94 -16.61 -1.13 1.50
N VAL A 95 -16.30 -1.94 0.49
CA VAL A 95 -17.26 -2.40 -0.51
C VAL A 95 -18.01 -3.63 0.01
N GLU A 96 -17.27 -4.59 0.56
CA GLU A 96 -17.83 -5.83 1.09
C GLU A 96 -16.92 -6.40 2.18
N LYS A 97 -17.50 -6.83 3.31
CA LYS A 97 -16.77 -7.62 4.32
C LYS A 97 -17.10 -9.09 4.10
N ILE A 98 -16.12 -9.86 3.63
CA ILE A 98 -16.28 -11.29 3.30
C ILE A 98 -16.07 -12.14 4.56
N ALA A 99 -15.12 -11.75 5.40
CA ALA A 99 -14.79 -12.38 6.68
C ALA A 99 -14.10 -11.36 7.60
N PRO A 100 -13.83 -11.69 8.89
CA PRO A 100 -13.16 -10.75 9.82
C PRO A 100 -11.84 -10.19 9.31
N ASP A 101 -11.09 -10.97 8.55
CA ASP A 101 -9.75 -10.71 8.03
C ASP A 101 -9.72 -10.44 6.50
N LEU A 102 -10.88 -10.53 5.82
CA LEU A 102 -10.96 -10.48 4.36
C LEU A 102 -12.08 -9.56 3.92
N SER A 103 -11.74 -8.59 3.08
CA SER A 103 -12.69 -7.60 2.58
C SER A 103 -12.38 -7.16 1.15
N VAL A 104 -13.39 -6.62 0.48
CA VAL A 104 -13.21 -5.83 -0.73
C VAL A 104 -13.26 -4.36 -0.32
N ASN A 105 -12.24 -3.61 -0.68
CA ASN A 105 -12.12 -2.20 -0.33
C ASN A 105 -11.86 -1.39 -1.59
N MET A 106 -12.47 -0.22 -1.67
CA MET A 106 -12.21 0.75 -2.72
C MET A 106 -11.41 1.91 -2.15
N VAL A 107 -10.30 2.21 -2.81
CA VAL A 107 -9.43 3.36 -2.50
C VAL A 107 -9.51 4.35 -3.64
N ARG A 108 -9.73 5.62 -3.33
CA ARG A 108 -9.64 6.72 -4.29
C ARG A 108 -8.47 7.63 -3.93
N THR A 109 -7.71 8.03 -4.93
CA THR A 109 -6.56 8.90 -4.74
C THR A 109 -6.87 10.33 -5.16
N ASN A 110 -6.11 11.29 -4.64
CA ASN A 110 -6.03 12.62 -5.21
C ASN A 110 -5.23 12.58 -6.52
N SER A 111 -5.23 13.70 -7.25
CA SER A 111 -4.34 13.87 -8.40
C SER A 111 -2.88 13.92 -7.94
N ALA A 112 -1.98 13.29 -8.70
CA ALA A 112 -0.55 13.29 -8.44
C ALA A 112 0.23 14.06 -9.52
N ALA A 113 1.54 14.21 -9.30
CA ALA A 113 2.47 14.86 -10.23
C ALA A 113 1.97 16.24 -10.72
N MET A 114 1.59 17.11 -9.77
CA MET A 114 1.06 18.45 -10.04
C MET A 114 -0.15 18.47 -11.00
N GLY A 115 -1.01 17.46 -10.91
CA GLY A 115 -2.22 17.36 -11.72
C GLY A 115 -2.03 16.62 -13.06
N MET A 116 -0.79 16.25 -13.42
CA MET A 116 -0.54 15.46 -14.63
C MET A 116 -1.06 14.02 -14.53
N ILE A 117 -1.16 13.50 -13.31
CA ILE A 117 -1.76 12.19 -13.03
C ILE A 117 -3.12 12.45 -12.38
N TYR A 118 -4.20 12.33 -13.16
CA TYR A 118 -5.60 12.44 -12.70
C TYR A 118 -5.95 11.50 -11.51
N PRO A 119 -7.00 11.74 -10.71
CA PRO A 119 -7.42 10.81 -9.66
C PRO A 119 -7.63 9.38 -10.15
N ARG A 120 -7.23 8.40 -9.32
CA ARG A 120 -7.45 6.97 -9.55
C ARG A 120 -8.44 6.40 -8.54
N GLU A 121 -9.11 5.33 -8.94
CA GLU A 121 -9.81 4.43 -8.02
C GLU A 121 -9.30 3.00 -8.22
N TYR A 122 -9.19 2.26 -7.11
CA TYR A 122 -8.76 0.87 -7.06
C TYR A 122 -9.80 0.08 -6.27
N VAL A 123 -10.13 -1.13 -6.73
CA VAL A 123 -11.03 -2.04 -6.01
C VAL A 123 -10.24 -3.31 -5.72
N ASP A 124 -9.82 -3.42 -4.46
CA ASP A 124 -8.86 -4.43 -4.03
C ASP A 124 -9.51 -5.41 -3.06
N LEU A 125 -9.21 -6.69 -3.25
CA LEU A 125 -9.35 -7.68 -2.20
C LEU A 125 -8.22 -7.46 -1.19
N VAL A 126 -8.55 -7.23 0.06
CA VAL A 126 -7.61 -6.96 1.15
C VAL A 126 -7.70 -8.06 2.20
N PHE A 127 -6.55 -8.64 2.52
CA PHE A 127 -6.36 -9.69 3.50
C PHE A 127 -5.44 -9.23 4.62
N GLU A 128 -6.00 -9.17 5.82
CA GLU A 128 -5.38 -8.70 7.05
C GLU A 128 -4.73 -9.89 7.78
N ILE A 129 -3.44 -9.79 8.12
CA ILE A 129 -2.76 -10.76 8.99
C ILE A 129 -2.23 -9.98 10.18
N CYS A 130 -2.71 -10.31 11.37
CA CYS A 130 -2.30 -9.68 12.62
C CYS A 130 -1.93 -10.77 13.62
N ASP A 131 -0.64 -10.98 13.83
CA ASP A 131 -0.09 -11.90 14.82
C ASP A 131 1.02 -11.21 15.65
N ASP A 132 1.61 -11.98 16.56
CA ASP A 132 2.61 -11.50 17.50
C ASP A 132 3.92 -11.04 16.84
N ASP A 133 4.21 -11.46 15.60
CA ASP A 133 5.44 -11.11 14.88
C ASP A 133 5.21 -10.04 13.81
N VAL A 134 4.06 -10.06 13.14
CA VAL A 134 3.74 -9.20 12.00
C VAL A 134 2.30 -8.72 12.00
N MET A 135 2.12 -7.45 11.62
CA MET A 135 0.83 -6.93 11.19
C MET A 135 0.93 -6.49 9.73
N SER A 136 0.07 -7.01 8.86
CA SER A 136 0.12 -6.74 7.42
C SER A 136 -1.27 -6.60 6.81
N CYS A 137 -1.34 -5.81 5.75
CA CYS A 137 -2.46 -5.76 4.82
C CYS A 137 -1.95 -6.14 3.45
N ASN A 138 -2.52 -7.20 2.88
CA ASN A 138 -2.12 -7.80 1.62
C ASN A 138 -3.25 -7.59 0.62
N ALA A 139 -2.96 -6.95 -0.50
CA ALA A 139 -3.98 -6.46 -1.42
C ALA A 139 -3.68 -6.81 -2.87
N VAL A 140 -4.75 -7.08 -3.62
CA VAL A 140 -4.71 -7.25 -5.08
C VAL A 140 -6.02 -6.77 -5.67
N SER A 141 -5.97 -6.09 -6.80
CA SER A 141 -7.18 -5.68 -7.51
C SER A 141 -7.97 -6.89 -7.99
N ILE A 142 -9.29 -6.76 -7.90
CA ILE A 142 -10.24 -7.75 -8.40
C ILE A 142 -11.28 -7.08 -9.28
N ASP A 143 -11.83 -7.83 -10.23
CA ASP A 143 -13.03 -7.40 -10.92
C ASP A 143 -14.22 -7.43 -9.97
N CYS A 144 -14.85 -6.27 -9.79
CA CYS A 144 -16.05 -6.10 -8.98
C CYS A 144 -17.14 -5.40 -9.80
N PRO A 145 -18.01 -6.15 -10.51
CA PRO A 145 -19.07 -5.58 -11.34
C PRO A 145 -20.04 -4.67 -10.59
N ALA A 146 -20.19 -4.86 -9.27
CA ALA A 146 -21.00 -4.01 -8.40
C ALA A 146 -20.41 -2.60 -8.20
N GLN A 147 -19.15 -2.38 -8.56
CA GLN A 147 -18.46 -1.09 -8.52
C GLN A 147 -18.08 -0.66 -9.95
N PRO A 148 -19.05 -0.13 -10.73
CA PRO A 148 -18.78 0.32 -12.09
C PRO A 148 -17.81 1.50 -12.10
N SER A 149 -17.13 1.71 -13.23
CA SER A 149 -16.17 2.80 -13.39
C SER A 149 -16.84 4.16 -13.20
N ASN A 150 -16.29 4.99 -12.32
CA ASN A 150 -16.72 6.38 -12.17
C ASN A 150 -15.91 7.30 -13.11
N PRO A 151 -16.54 8.12 -13.97
CA PRO A 151 -15.81 8.98 -14.92
C PRO A 151 -14.91 10.03 -14.26
N LYS A 152 -15.09 10.30 -12.95
CA LYS A 152 -14.21 11.17 -12.17
C LYS A 152 -12.86 10.53 -11.81
N PHE A 153 -12.71 9.23 -12.06
CA PHE A 153 -11.51 8.47 -11.68
C PHE A 153 -11.08 7.56 -12.84
N VAL A 154 -9.77 7.43 -13.02
CA VAL A 154 -9.22 6.34 -13.84
C VAL A 154 -9.20 5.08 -12.97
N ARG A 155 -9.82 3.98 -13.42
CA ARG A 155 -9.72 2.69 -12.73
C ARG A 155 -8.29 2.17 -12.89
N GLY A 156 -7.51 2.25 -11.82
CA GLY A 156 -6.18 1.63 -11.76
C GLY A 156 -6.28 0.15 -11.43
N TRP A 157 -5.14 -0.54 -11.51
CA TRP A 157 -5.04 -1.96 -11.18
C TRP A 157 -3.81 -2.22 -10.30
N ASN A 158 -4.05 -2.66 -9.08
CA ASN A 158 -3.01 -3.14 -8.19
C ASN A 158 -2.76 -4.63 -8.45
N HIS A 159 -1.56 -4.96 -8.89
CA HIS A 159 -1.01 -6.30 -8.71
C HIS A 159 -0.67 -6.51 -7.22
N PRO A 160 -0.25 -7.71 -6.77
CA PRO A 160 0.04 -7.96 -5.36
C PRO A 160 0.86 -6.83 -4.72
N CYS A 161 0.22 -6.11 -3.80
CA CYS A 161 0.73 -4.93 -3.12
C CYS A 161 0.22 -4.89 -1.67
N GLY A 162 0.82 -4.09 -0.81
CA GLY A 162 0.42 -4.07 0.59
C GLY A 162 1.52 -3.54 1.48
N PHE A 163 1.37 -3.72 2.79
CA PHE A 163 2.39 -3.28 3.74
C PHE A 163 2.54 -4.26 4.90
N PHE A 164 3.71 -4.15 5.54
CA PHE A 164 4.09 -4.90 6.73
C PHE A 164 4.56 -3.95 7.82
N CYS A 165 4.16 -4.25 9.05
CA CYS A 165 4.67 -3.67 10.28
C CYS A 165 5.29 -4.79 11.11
N HIS A 166 6.60 -4.68 11.37
CA HIS A 166 7.36 -5.64 12.17
C HIS A 166 7.99 -4.91 13.35
N ASP A 167 8.07 -5.56 14.51
CA ASP A 167 8.99 -5.09 15.54
C ASP A 167 10.43 -5.34 15.10
N ILE A 168 11.35 -4.47 15.53
CA ILE A 168 12.77 -4.65 15.24
C ILE A 168 13.38 -5.52 16.34
N PRO A 169 13.93 -6.71 16.02
CA PRO A 169 14.53 -7.60 17.02
C PRO A 169 15.61 -6.89 17.84
N GLY A 170 15.55 -7.04 19.16
CA GLY A 170 16.49 -6.41 20.09
C GLY A 170 16.25 -4.92 20.35
N HIS A 171 15.21 -4.32 19.77
CA HIS A 171 14.92 -2.89 19.90
C HIS A 171 13.44 -2.64 20.30
N PRO A 172 13.08 -2.84 21.57
CA PRO A 172 11.71 -2.60 22.06
C PRO A 172 11.21 -1.19 21.73
N GLY A 173 9.97 -1.08 21.28
CA GLY A 173 9.36 0.20 20.92
C GLY A 173 9.86 0.78 19.58
N ARG A 174 10.56 -0.01 18.77
CA ARG A 174 10.92 0.34 17.38
C ARG A 174 10.32 -0.68 16.43
N ALA A 175 9.77 -0.17 15.33
CA ALA A 175 9.16 -0.99 14.31
C ALA A 175 9.65 -0.63 12.90
N LYS A 176 9.77 -1.65 12.06
CA LYS A 176 10.04 -1.54 10.63
C LYS A 176 8.72 -1.57 9.87
N PHE A 177 8.53 -0.56 9.03
CA PHE A 177 7.45 -0.49 8.04
C PHE A 177 8.02 -0.81 6.66
N VAL A 178 7.38 -1.75 5.97
CA VAL A 178 7.68 -2.06 4.56
C VAL A 178 6.41 -1.88 3.75
N LEU A 179 6.47 -1.03 2.72
CA LEU A 179 5.38 -0.83 1.77
C LEU A 179 5.79 -1.41 0.42
N ILE A 180 4.94 -2.27 -0.13
CA ILE A 180 5.09 -2.89 -1.44
C ILE A 180 4.03 -2.29 -2.37
N VAL A 181 4.46 -1.68 -3.47
CA VAL A 181 3.56 -1.09 -4.46
C VAL A 181 3.86 -1.72 -5.82
N GLN A 182 2.84 -2.31 -6.43
CA GLN A 182 2.93 -2.82 -7.79
C GLN A 182 1.64 -2.48 -8.52
N THR A 183 1.58 -1.25 -9.02
CA THR A 183 0.35 -0.68 -9.58
C THR A 183 0.53 -0.38 -11.05
N ASP A 184 -0.46 -0.79 -11.84
CA ASP A 184 -0.71 -0.22 -13.16
C ASP A 184 -1.72 0.91 -12.99
N ILE A 185 -1.23 2.15 -13.04
CA ILE A 185 -2.05 3.34 -12.82
C ILE A 185 -3.02 3.64 -13.97
N LYS A 186 -2.90 2.89 -15.09
CA LYS A 186 -3.66 3.05 -16.33
C LYS A 186 -3.68 4.50 -16.85
N GLY A 187 -4.49 4.72 -17.88
CA GLY A 187 -4.54 6.00 -18.59
C GLY A 187 -3.35 6.14 -19.54
N ASN A 188 -3.56 6.86 -20.65
CA ASN A 188 -2.54 7.03 -21.69
C ASN A 188 -1.44 8.01 -21.22
N LEU A 189 -0.61 7.59 -20.26
CA LEU A 189 0.45 8.38 -19.64
C LEU A 189 1.83 7.96 -20.15
N PRO A 190 2.77 8.92 -20.31
CA PRO A 190 4.16 8.59 -20.55
C PRO A 190 4.72 7.77 -19.39
N ARG A 191 5.38 6.65 -19.69
CA ARG A 191 5.96 5.79 -18.64
C ARG A 191 6.95 6.54 -17.74
N SER A 192 7.78 7.41 -18.31
CA SER A 192 8.69 8.26 -17.55
C SER A 192 8.00 9.14 -16.50
N LEU A 193 6.77 9.59 -16.77
CA LEU A 193 5.97 10.33 -15.79
C LEU A 193 5.52 9.42 -14.65
N VAL A 194 5.07 8.21 -14.97
CA VAL A 194 4.66 7.20 -13.98
C VAL A 194 5.83 6.83 -13.07
N ASP A 195 6.96 6.48 -13.69
CA ASP A 195 8.15 5.97 -13.02
C ASP A 195 8.81 7.03 -12.12
N SER A 196 8.67 8.31 -12.48
CA SER A 196 9.15 9.42 -11.65
C SER A 196 8.18 9.78 -10.52
N ALA A 197 6.87 9.60 -10.72
CA ALA A 197 5.85 9.96 -9.74
C ALA A 197 5.75 8.95 -8.59
N ILE A 198 5.75 7.64 -8.87
CA ILE A 198 5.51 6.59 -7.85
C ILE A 198 6.53 6.64 -6.72
N PRO A 199 7.86 6.69 -6.95
CA PRO A 199 8.83 6.80 -5.86
C PRO A 199 8.65 8.07 -5.02
N GLY A 200 8.19 9.16 -5.66
CA GLY A 200 7.84 10.41 -5.01
C GLY A 200 6.68 10.26 -4.02
N ALA A 201 5.58 9.67 -4.49
CA ALA A 201 4.39 9.39 -3.69
C ALA A 201 4.68 8.44 -2.53
N VAL A 202 5.36 7.32 -2.81
CA VAL A 202 5.75 6.32 -1.81
C VAL A 202 6.61 6.92 -0.69
N ALA A 203 7.62 7.72 -1.04
CA ALA A 203 8.42 8.43 -0.04
C ALA A 203 7.61 9.51 0.69
N GLY A 204 6.70 10.19 -0.02
CA GLY A 204 5.77 11.17 0.53
C GLY A 204 4.88 10.57 1.62
N LEU A 205 4.31 9.38 1.38
CA LEU A 205 3.52 8.64 2.35
C LEU A 205 4.32 8.33 3.62
N CYS A 206 5.52 7.74 3.54
CA CYS A 206 6.35 7.48 4.73
C CYS A 206 6.64 8.77 5.52
N ASN A 207 6.88 9.88 4.83
CA ASN A 207 7.13 11.17 5.47
C ASN A 207 5.88 11.75 6.15
N ASN A 208 4.71 11.67 5.49
CA ASN A 208 3.44 12.10 6.06
C ASN A 208 3.08 11.26 7.29
N LEU A 209 3.28 9.94 7.23
CA LEU A 209 3.11 9.03 8.36
C LEU A 209 4.02 9.43 9.54
N ARG A 210 5.30 9.72 9.26
CA ARG A 210 6.23 10.20 10.30
C ARG A 210 5.78 11.51 10.93
N GLN A 211 5.28 12.45 10.12
CA GLN A 211 4.80 13.74 10.61
C GLN A 211 3.59 13.61 11.52
N ILE A 212 2.61 12.78 11.15
CA ILE A 212 1.41 12.60 11.97
C ILE A 212 1.74 11.86 13.27
N LEU A 213 2.57 10.81 13.23
CA LEU A 213 2.98 10.08 14.43
C LEU A 213 3.77 10.97 15.38
N LYS A 214 4.62 11.86 14.86
CA LYS A 214 5.32 12.87 15.68
C LYS A 214 4.34 13.86 16.30
N LYS A 215 3.38 14.37 15.51
CA LYS A 215 2.36 15.33 15.96
C LYS A 215 1.51 14.75 17.08
N ASP A 216 1.16 13.46 16.98
CA ASP A 216 0.30 12.78 17.94
C ASP A 216 1.10 12.17 19.12
N GLY A 217 2.41 12.42 19.19
CA GLY A 217 3.26 12.07 20.33
C GLY A 217 3.76 10.62 20.36
N TYR A 218 3.63 9.88 19.27
CA TYR A 218 4.02 8.47 19.19
C TYR A 218 5.48 8.24 18.81
N LEU A 219 6.15 9.22 18.20
CA LEU A 219 7.59 9.12 17.93
C LEU A 219 8.35 9.70 19.11
N THR A 220 8.96 8.80 19.90
CA THR A 220 9.89 9.19 20.96
C THR A 220 11.16 9.81 20.35
N ARG A 221 11.73 10.79 21.06
CA ARG A 221 12.97 11.47 20.66
C ARG A 221 14.15 10.51 20.61
#